data_AF-A0A3B8WZB2-F1
#
_entry.id   AF-A0A3B8WZB2-F1
#
_cell.length_a   1.000
_cell.length_b   1.000
_cell.length_c   1.000
_cell.angle_alpha   90.00
_cell.angle_beta   90.00
_cell.angle_gamma   90.00
#
_symmetry.space_group_name_H-M   'P 1'
#
loop_
_entity.id
_entity.type
_entity.pdbx_description
1 polymer ?
#
loop_
_entity_poly.entity_id
_entity_poly.type
_entity_poly.pdbx_seq_one_letter_code
_entity_poly.pdbx_strand_id
1 'polypeptide(L)'
;MIGVPFLQRRSARSRVDCAQGQFAARESDCQFTYQLEHPRGSIMKFARFVLLFTAISFIGYGIACLLLPEMVGNLAGLGLATVSGRTEIHAMYGGLQTGLGIFFLLCGWHREWVRPGVICLILAMGGLALARSYGISVQGSPGTYNLGAASYEALTALFGLLSLRFLRRSERSQKLFSR
;
A
#
# COMPACT_ATOMS: atom_id res chain seq x y z
N MET A 1 28.32 74.36 8.41
CA MET A 1 26.94 73.99 8.80
C MET A 1 26.91 72.47 8.87
N ILE A 2 27.11 71.90 10.07
CA ILE A 2 26.06 71.26 10.91
C ILE A 2 25.56 69.95 10.23
N GLY A 3 25.78 68.74 10.73
CA GLY A 3 26.36 68.31 12.00
C GLY A 3 26.70 66.82 12.06
N VAL A 4 27.43 66.48 13.12
CA VAL A 4 27.58 65.15 13.74
C VAL A 4 26.97 65.34 15.16
N PRO A 5 26.54 64.33 15.96
CA PRO A 5 26.93 62.91 15.97
C PRO A 5 25.80 61.94 16.47
N PHE A 6 26.19 60.77 17.01
CA PHE A 6 25.44 59.94 17.99
C PHE A 6 24.38 58.98 17.37
N LEU A 7 24.36 57.64 17.55
CA LEU A 7 24.86 56.73 18.59
C LEU A 7 24.78 55.25 18.12
N GLN A 8 25.76 54.44 18.57
CA GLN A 8 25.56 53.10 19.18
C GLN A 8 25.16 51.94 18.22
N ARG A 9 25.94 50.86 18.04
CA ARG A 9 26.56 50.00 19.06
C ARG A 9 27.57 49.04 18.40
N ARG A 10 28.74 48.86 19.01
CA ARG A 10 29.65 47.71 18.81
C ARG A 10 28.97 46.40 19.26
N SER A 11 29.49 45.26 18.77
CA SER A 11 29.39 43.86 19.28
C SER A 11 28.74 42.94 18.24
N ALA A 12 29.27 41.80 17.81
CA ALA A 12 30.50 41.09 18.15
C ALA A 12 30.88 40.16 16.99
N ARG A 13 32.16 39.87 16.97
CA ARG A 13 32.85 38.90 16.14
C ARG A 13 32.39 37.48 16.48
N SER A 14 31.98 36.73 15.48
CA SER A 14 32.02 35.26 15.43
C SER A 14 32.21 34.90 13.96
N ARG A 15 33.42 35.02 13.42
CA ARG A 15 34.48 34.01 13.49
C ARG A 15 33.94 32.61 13.14
N VAL A 16 33.64 32.40 11.86
CA VAL A 16 34.00 31.15 11.20
C VAL A 16 34.71 31.57 9.91
N ASP A 17 36.04 31.51 10.01
CA ASP A 17 37.00 31.77 8.95
C ASP A 17 36.77 30.78 7.80
N CYS A 18 36.10 31.22 6.73
CA CYS A 18 36.24 30.62 5.41
C CYS A 18 37.52 31.21 4.80
N ALA A 19 38.66 30.76 5.29
CA ALA A 19 39.93 31.02 4.66
C ALA A 19 39.94 30.35 3.29
N GLN A 20 39.96 31.18 2.25
CA GLN A 20 40.69 30.98 1.01
C GLN A 20 40.49 29.66 0.25
N GLY A 21 39.79 29.76 -0.88
CA GLY A 21 39.90 28.74 -1.93
C GLY A 21 38.83 28.92 -2.98
N GLN A 22 39.17 29.65 -4.05
CA GLN A 22 38.45 29.60 -5.31
C GLN A 22 38.23 28.13 -5.70
N PHE A 23 36.99 27.68 -5.85
CA PHE A 23 36.67 26.63 -6.81
C PHE A 23 35.22 26.79 -7.25
N ALA A 24 35.07 26.99 -8.56
CA ALA A 24 33.79 27.07 -9.24
C ALA A 24 32.93 25.86 -8.88
N ALA A 25 31.81 26.08 -8.18
CA ALA A 25 30.76 25.08 -8.06
C ALA A 25 30.15 24.90 -9.45
N ARG A 26 30.60 23.86 -10.15
CA ARG A 26 30.12 23.45 -11.47
C ARG A 26 28.70 22.92 -11.27
N GLU A 27 27.70 23.50 -11.94
CA GLU A 27 26.29 23.03 -11.91
C GLU A 27 26.15 21.52 -12.18
N SER A 28 27.13 20.91 -12.85
CA SER A 28 27.20 19.47 -13.08
C SER A 28 27.29 18.62 -11.80
N ASP A 29 27.84 19.14 -10.70
CA ASP A 29 27.89 18.40 -9.43
C ASP A 29 26.53 18.36 -8.73
N CYS A 30 25.70 19.39 -8.90
CA CYS A 30 24.34 19.38 -8.37
C CYS A 30 23.46 18.37 -9.11
N GLN A 31 23.64 18.21 -10.43
CA GLN A 31 22.94 17.17 -11.20
C GLN A 31 23.35 15.75 -10.81
N PHE A 32 24.60 15.53 -10.40
CA PHE A 32 25.09 14.20 -10.01
C PHE A 32 24.46 13.73 -8.69
N THR A 33 24.16 14.64 -7.76
CA THR A 33 23.49 14.30 -6.48
C THR A 33 22.00 13.96 -6.64
N TYR A 34 21.36 14.32 -7.76
CA TYR A 34 19.98 13.88 -8.09
C TYR A 34 19.93 12.50 -8.76
N GLN A 35 21.07 11.98 -9.24
CA GLN A 35 21.19 10.64 -9.85
C GLN A 35 21.45 9.53 -8.83
N LEU A 36 21.49 9.85 -7.52
CA LEU A 36 21.29 8.85 -6.47
C LEU A 36 19.81 8.44 -6.45
N GLU A 37 19.41 7.73 -7.50
CA GLU A 37 18.10 7.18 -7.71
C GLU A 37 17.83 6.09 -6.66
N HIS A 38 17.38 6.59 -5.51
CA HIS A 38 16.42 6.01 -4.61
C HIS A 38 16.29 4.47 -4.58
N PRO A 39 16.53 3.81 -3.42
CA PRO A 39 15.98 2.48 -3.13
C PRO A 39 14.42 2.43 -3.10
N ARG A 40 13.72 3.52 -3.51
CA ARG A 40 12.25 3.59 -3.62
C ARG A 40 11.70 2.79 -4.80
N GLY A 41 12.50 2.51 -5.83
CA GLY A 41 12.04 1.78 -7.01
C GLY A 41 11.57 0.37 -6.65
N SER A 42 12.34 -0.35 -5.84
CA SER A 42 12.02 -1.73 -5.42
C SER A 42 10.81 -1.79 -4.47
N ILE A 43 10.70 -0.86 -3.52
CA ILE A 43 9.57 -0.81 -2.56
C ILE A 43 8.25 -0.55 -3.29
N MET A 44 8.24 0.41 -4.22
CA MET A 44 7.04 0.69 -5.04
C MET A 44 6.69 -0.50 -5.94
N LYS A 45 7.69 -1.18 -6.50
CA LYS A 45 7.47 -2.40 -7.30
C LYS A 45 6.85 -3.52 -6.45
N PHE A 46 7.27 -3.70 -5.20
CA PHE A 46 6.69 -4.69 -4.30
C PHE A 46 5.22 -4.41 -3.97
N ALA A 47 4.89 -3.16 -3.60
CA ALA A 47 3.50 -2.79 -3.32
C ALA A 47 2.58 -2.98 -4.55
N ARG A 48 3.08 -2.62 -5.75
CA ARG A 48 2.37 -2.85 -7.01
C ARG A 48 2.20 -4.33 -7.31
N PHE A 49 3.24 -5.13 -7.09
CA PHE A 49 3.18 -6.58 -7.25
C PHE A 49 2.09 -7.20 -6.37
N VAL A 50 2.04 -6.83 -5.08
CA VAL A 50 1.01 -7.32 -4.16
C VAL A 50 -0.40 -6.94 -4.65
N LEU A 51 -0.60 -5.69 -5.09
CA LEU A 51 -1.89 -5.25 -5.63
C LEU A 51 -2.29 -6.01 -6.90
N LEU A 52 -1.37 -6.17 -7.85
CA LEU A 52 -1.64 -6.87 -9.11
C LEU A 52 -1.89 -8.36 -8.90
N PHE A 53 -1.11 -8.99 -8.02
CA PHE A 53 -1.32 -10.39 -7.65
C PHE A 53 -2.71 -10.58 -7.02
N THR A 54 -3.09 -9.75 -6.05
CA THR A 54 -4.42 -9.81 -5.43
C THR A 54 -5.52 -9.50 -6.44
N ALA A 55 -5.31 -8.55 -7.35
CA ALA A 55 -6.26 -8.21 -8.41
C ALA A 55 -6.58 -9.43 -9.29
N ILE A 56 -5.55 -10.12 -9.79
CA ILE A 56 -5.72 -11.31 -10.63
C ILE A 56 -6.47 -12.41 -9.88
N SER A 57 -6.08 -12.68 -8.62
CA SER A 57 -6.75 -13.68 -7.78
C SER A 57 -8.21 -13.34 -7.52
N PHE A 58 -8.52 -12.07 -7.23
CA PHE A 58 -9.90 -11.61 -6.97
C PHE A 58 -10.78 -11.64 -8.22
N ILE A 59 -10.26 -11.19 -9.36
CA ILE A 59 -10.98 -11.24 -10.64
C ILE A 59 -11.21 -12.70 -11.05
N GLY A 60 -10.19 -13.55 -10.97
CA GLY A 60 -10.31 -14.96 -11.33
C GLY A 60 -11.34 -15.68 -10.47
N TYR A 61 -11.28 -15.50 -9.15
CA TYR A 61 -12.25 -16.09 -8.23
C TYR A 61 -13.66 -15.51 -8.42
N GLY A 62 -13.78 -14.20 -8.64
CA GLY A 62 -15.08 -13.56 -8.86
C GLY A 62 -15.75 -13.98 -10.16
N ILE A 63 -14.98 -14.11 -11.26
CA ILE A 63 -15.49 -14.66 -12.51
C ILE A 63 -15.92 -16.12 -12.32
N ALA A 64 -15.15 -16.93 -11.58
CA ALA A 64 -15.54 -18.30 -11.27
C ALA A 64 -16.88 -18.34 -10.48
N CYS A 65 -17.09 -17.43 -9.54
CA CYS A 65 -18.36 -17.32 -8.81
C CYS A 65 -19.53 -16.88 -9.69
N LEU A 66 -19.31 -16.05 -10.72
CA LEU A 66 -20.35 -15.61 -11.66
C LEU A 66 -20.76 -16.72 -12.63
N LEU A 67 -19.80 -17.51 -13.12
CA LEU A 67 -20.05 -18.52 -14.15
C LEU A 67 -20.38 -19.89 -13.55
N LEU A 68 -19.78 -20.25 -12.42
CA LEU A 68 -19.83 -21.58 -11.81
C LEU A 68 -20.13 -21.50 -10.29
N PRO A 69 -21.26 -20.89 -9.87
CA PRO A 69 -21.60 -20.69 -8.46
C PRO A 69 -21.73 -22.01 -7.68
N GLU A 70 -22.27 -23.05 -8.30
CA GLU A 70 -22.46 -24.37 -7.69
C GLU A 70 -21.12 -25.04 -7.35
N MET A 71 -20.15 -24.96 -8.24
CA MET A 71 -18.81 -25.53 -8.02
C MET A 71 -18.14 -24.86 -6.81
N VAL A 72 -18.18 -23.53 -6.76
CA VAL A 72 -17.56 -22.76 -5.67
C VAL A 72 -18.32 -22.94 -4.35
N GLY A 73 -19.66 -22.94 -4.40
CA GLY A 73 -20.50 -23.19 -3.23
C GLY A 73 -20.24 -24.54 -2.59
N ASN A 74 -20.17 -25.60 -3.41
CA ASN A 74 -19.86 -26.94 -2.94
C ASN A 74 -18.45 -27.03 -2.34
N LEU A 75 -17.46 -26.37 -2.95
CA LEU A 75 -16.10 -26.31 -2.42
C LEU A 75 -16.05 -25.59 -1.06
N ALA A 76 -16.87 -24.55 -0.89
CA ALA A 76 -17.01 -23.80 0.35
C ALA A 76 -17.91 -24.48 1.40
N GLY A 77 -18.59 -25.58 1.04
CA GLY A 77 -19.59 -26.22 1.89
C GLY A 77 -20.88 -25.40 2.07
N LEU A 78 -21.08 -24.38 1.24
CA LEU A 78 -22.30 -23.60 1.17
C LEU A 78 -23.32 -24.43 0.40
N GLY A 79 -24.22 -25.15 1.08
CA GLY A 79 -25.28 -25.91 0.41
C GLY A 79 -26.23 -24.99 -0.37
N LEU A 80 -25.93 -24.70 -1.63
CA LEU A 80 -26.67 -23.76 -2.51
C LEU A 80 -27.97 -24.35 -3.07
N ALA A 81 -28.85 -24.81 -2.16
CA ALA A 81 -30.13 -25.40 -2.52
C ALA A 81 -31.15 -24.38 -3.06
N THR A 82 -31.00 -23.11 -2.71
CA THR A 82 -31.97 -22.05 -3.05
C THR A 82 -31.46 -21.11 -4.12
N VAL A 83 -32.37 -20.56 -4.93
CA VAL A 83 -32.05 -19.52 -5.92
C VAL A 83 -31.44 -18.30 -5.24
N SER A 84 -31.99 -17.88 -4.09
CA SER A 84 -31.46 -16.76 -3.30
C SER A 84 -30.00 -16.96 -2.89
N GLY A 85 -29.61 -18.16 -2.46
CA GLY A 85 -28.21 -18.44 -2.11
C GLY A 85 -27.26 -18.29 -3.30
N ARG A 86 -27.69 -18.70 -4.50
CA ARG A 86 -26.90 -18.54 -5.73
C ARG A 86 -26.79 -17.08 -6.15
N THR A 87 -27.89 -16.33 -6.03
CA THR A 87 -27.91 -14.88 -6.30
C THR A 87 -26.98 -14.11 -5.38
N GLU A 88 -26.94 -14.46 -4.09
CA GLU A 88 -25.99 -13.88 -3.14
C GLU A 88 -24.54 -14.18 -3.54
N ILE A 89 -24.24 -15.39 -4.01
CA ILE A 89 -22.90 -15.69 -4.51
C ILE A 89 -22.53 -14.84 -5.73
N HIS A 90 -23.44 -14.69 -6.68
CA HIS A 90 -23.21 -13.83 -7.84
C HIS A 90 -22.97 -12.37 -7.44
N ALA A 91 -23.72 -11.85 -6.47
CA ALA A 91 -23.59 -10.46 -6.04
C ALA A 91 -22.30 -10.24 -5.22
N MET A 92 -22.10 -11.03 -4.17
CA MET A 92 -21.04 -10.80 -3.17
C MET A 92 -19.68 -11.34 -3.62
N TYR A 93 -19.63 -12.59 -4.08
CA TYR A 93 -18.37 -13.19 -4.52
C TYR A 93 -18.11 -12.94 -6.00
N GLY A 94 -19.17 -12.86 -6.81
CA GLY A 94 -19.04 -12.53 -8.22
C GLY A 94 -18.75 -11.05 -8.45
N GLY A 95 -19.77 -10.22 -8.25
CA GLY A 95 -19.73 -8.79 -8.57
C GLY A 95 -18.76 -7.99 -7.70
N LEU A 96 -18.95 -8.01 -6.36
CA LEU A 96 -18.15 -7.22 -5.44
C LEU A 96 -16.67 -7.63 -5.47
N GLN A 97 -16.36 -8.93 -5.46
CA GLN A 97 -14.98 -9.39 -5.50
C GLN A 97 -14.28 -9.05 -6.82
N THR A 98 -14.97 -9.22 -7.95
CA THR A 98 -14.45 -8.81 -9.26
C THR A 98 -14.22 -7.30 -9.31
N GLY A 99 -15.18 -6.51 -8.81
CA GLY A 99 -15.07 -5.04 -8.74
C GLY A 99 -13.87 -4.58 -7.90
N LEU A 100 -13.66 -5.18 -6.73
CA LEU A 100 -12.47 -4.92 -5.90
C LEU A 100 -11.17 -5.33 -6.61
N GLY A 101 -11.18 -6.46 -7.31
CA GLY A 101 -10.03 -6.89 -8.10
C GLY A 101 -9.67 -5.89 -9.21
N ILE A 102 -10.67 -5.37 -9.93
CA ILE A 102 -10.48 -4.31 -10.93
C ILE A 102 -9.96 -3.03 -10.28
N PHE A 103 -10.48 -2.64 -9.11
CA PHE A 103 -9.97 -1.49 -8.36
C PHE A 103 -8.50 -1.67 -8.00
N PHE A 104 -8.09 -2.83 -7.50
CA PHE A 104 -6.68 -3.11 -7.20
C PHE A 104 -5.80 -3.11 -8.46
N LEU A 105 -6.32 -3.58 -9.59
CA LEU A 105 -5.63 -3.51 -10.89
C LEU A 105 -5.34 -2.05 -11.28
N LEU A 106 -6.35 -1.18 -11.17
CA LEU A 106 -6.21 0.27 -11.43
C LEU A 106 -5.22 0.93 -10.47
N CYS A 107 -5.31 0.63 -9.17
CA CYS A 107 -4.35 1.13 -8.17
C CYS A 107 -2.92 0.64 -8.44
N GLY A 108 -2.76 -0.58 -8.96
CA GLY A 108 -1.48 -1.13 -9.39
C GLY A 108 -0.90 -0.44 -10.63
N TRP A 109 -1.75 0.16 -11.48
CA TRP A 109 -1.36 0.87 -12.70
C TRP A 109 -0.92 2.32 -12.41
N HIS A 110 -1.61 3.01 -11.50
CA HIS A 110 -1.33 4.41 -11.17
C HIS A 110 -0.51 4.56 -9.88
N ARG A 111 0.70 5.12 -9.99
CA ARG A 111 1.66 5.24 -8.86
C ARG A 111 1.10 5.99 -7.66
N GLU A 112 0.24 6.98 -7.90
CA GLU A 112 -0.41 7.79 -6.87
C GLU A 112 -1.48 6.99 -6.09
N TRP A 113 -2.09 6.02 -6.74
CA TRP A 113 -3.20 5.22 -6.19
C TRP A 113 -2.72 3.95 -5.47
N VAL A 114 -1.41 3.63 -5.55
CA VAL A 114 -0.83 2.46 -4.88
C VAL A 114 -1.08 2.49 -3.38
N ARG A 115 -0.95 3.65 -2.73
CA ARG A 115 -1.14 3.78 -1.27
C ARG A 115 -2.59 3.56 -0.84
N PRO A 116 -3.58 4.29 -1.38
CA PRO A 116 -4.98 4.03 -1.04
C PRO A 116 -5.39 2.59 -1.42
N GLY A 117 -4.88 2.06 -2.53
CA GLY A 117 -5.08 0.67 -2.92
C GLY A 117 -4.57 -0.33 -1.88
N VAL A 118 -3.33 -0.16 -1.39
CA VAL A 118 -2.75 -1.02 -0.35
C VAL A 118 -3.53 -0.91 0.96
N ILE A 119 -3.97 0.30 1.36
CA ILE A 119 -4.79 0.48 2.57
C ILE A 119 -6.12 -0.27 2.42
N CYS A 120 -6.79 -0.12 1.28
CA CYS A 120 -8.03 -0.84 0.98
C CYS A 120 -7.82 -2.37 1.02
N LEU A 121 -6.73 -2.87 0.41
CA LEU A 121 -6.36 -4.29 0.45
C LEU A 121 -6.18 -4.80 1.88
N ILE A 122 -5.47 -4.04 2.73
CA ILE A 122 -5.28 -4.43 4.14
C ILE A 122 -6.62 -4.49 4.87
N LEU A 123 -7.51 -3.51 4.66
CA LEU A 123 -8.81 -3.47 5.31
C LEU A 123 -9.72 -4.61 4.83
N ALA A 124 -9.76 -4.86 3.53
CA ALA A 124 -10.57 -5.93 2.95
C ALA A 124 -10.08 -7.31 3.39
N MET A 125 -8.79 -7.62 3.17
CA MET A 125 -8.22 -8.92 3.49
C MET A 125 -8.11 -9.13 5.01
N GLY A 126 -7.74 -8.10 5.76
CA GLY A 126 -7.67 -8.14 7.22
C GLY A 126 -9.05 -8.29 7.86
N GLY A 127 -10.06 -7.58 7.33
CA GLY A 127 -11.45 -7.75 7.76
C GLY A 127 -11.97 -9.16 7.52
N LEU A 128 -11.71 -9.71 6.33
CA LEU A 128 -12.04 -11.11 5.99
C LEU A 128 -11.35 -12.09 6.95
N ALA A 129 -10.05 -11.96 7.15
CA ALA A 129 -9.28 -12.83 8.05
C ALA A 129 -9.82 -12.78 9.49
N LEU A 130 -10.16 -11.60 10.00
CA LEU A 130 -10.74 -11.43 11.34
C LEU A 130 -12.13 -12.04 11.45
N ALA A 131 -13.01 -11.74 10.50
CA ALA A 131 -14.37 -12.29 10.48
C ALA A 131 -14.35 -13.82 10.35
N ARG A 132 -13.47 -14.37 9.52
CA ARG A 132 -13.31 -15.81 9.34
C ARG A 132 -12.71 -16.47 10.59
N SER A 133 -11.69 -15.87 11.20
CA SER A 133 -11.12 -16.37 12.46
C SER A 133 -12.15 -16.37 13.60
N TYR A 134 -12.98 -15.34 13.68
CA TYR A 134 -14.11 -15.29 14.62
C TYR A 134 -15.14 -16.38 14.33
N GLY A 135 -15.54 -16.55 13.06
CA GLY A 135 -16.46 -17.60 12.65
C GLY A 135 -15.97 -19.00 13.02
N ILE A 136 -14.70 -19.30 12.73
CA ILE A 136 -14.06 -20.57 13.13
C ILE A 136 -14.05 -20.74 14.65
N SER A 137 -13.75 -19.67 15.40
CA SER A 137 -13.72 -19.73 16.87
C SER A 137 -15.10 -20.01 17.47
N VAL A 138 -16.18 -19.54 16.85
CA VAL A 138 -17.56 -19.76 17.31
C VAL A 138 -18.14 -21.09 16.84
N GLN A 139 -17.84 -21.51 15.60
CA GLN A 139 -18.44 -22.69 14.96
C GLN A 139 -17.59 -23.97 15.13
N GLY A 140 -16.33 -23.87 15.53
CA GLY A 140 -15.45 -25.02 15.78
C GLY A 140 -14.61 -25.43 14.57
N SER A 141 -14.38 -26.74 14.38
CA SER A 141 -13.39 -27.29 13.44
C SER A 141 -13.60 -26.77 12.01
N PRO A 142 -12.65 -25.97 11.48
CA PRO A 142 -12.78 -25.45 10.13
C PRO A 142 -12.58 -26.56 9.11
N GLY A 143 -13.48 -26.66 8.13
CA GLY A 143 -13.19 -27.41 6.91
C GLY A 143 -11.89 -26.92 6.25
N THR A 144 -11.24 -27.79 5.48
CA THR A 144 -9.96 -27.50 4.80
C THR A 144 -10.02 -26.22 3.96
N TYR A 145 -11.17 -25.94 3.34
CA TYR A 145 -11.44 -24.70 2.60
C TYR A 145 -11.30 -23.45 3.47
N ASN A 146 -11.93 -23.44 4.65
CA ASN A 146 -11.92 -22.27 5.53
C ASN A 146 -10.54 -21.98 6.10
N LEU A 147 -9.77 -23.03 6.40
CA LEU A 147 -8.38 -22.88 6.85
C LEU A 147 -7.48 -22.34 5.72
N GLY A 148 -7.63 -22.89 4.51
CA GLY A 148 -6.90 -22.41 3.32
C GLY A 148 -7.19 -20.94 3.02
N ALA A 149 -8.47 -20.57 2.98
CA ALA A 149 -8.88 -19.20 2.75
C ALA A 149 -8.42 -18.24 3.87
N ALA A 150 -8.53 -18.63 5.14
CA ALA A 150 -8.02 -17.82 6.26
C ALA A 150 -6.51 -17.56 6.14
N SER A 151 -5.75 -18.59 5.75
CA SER A 151 -4.30 -18.45 5.56
C SER A 151 -3.97 -17.50 4.41
N TYR A 152 -4.67 -17.60 3.28
CA TYR A 152 -4.52 -16.71 2.14
C TYR A 152 -4.85 -15.26 2.53
N GLU A 153 -5.95 -15.06 3.26
CA GLU A 153 -6.39 -13.75 3.73
C GLU A 153 -5.37 -13.09 4.66
N ALA A 154 -4.90 -13.84 5.66
CA ALA A 154 -3.92 -13.36 6.62
C ALA A 154 -2.57 -13.04 5.97
N LEU A 155 -2.07 -13.90 5.07
CA LEU A 155 -0.81 -13.68 4.36
C LEU A 155 -0.89 -12.46 3.45
N THR A 156 -1.99 -12.31 2.72
CA THR A 156 -2.19 -11.15 1.82
C THR A 156 -2.30 -9.85 2.61
N ALA A 157 -3.02 -9.86 3.74
CA ALA A 157 -3.09 -8.70 4.64
C ALA A 157 -1.72 -8.36 5.24
N LEU A 158 -0.93 -9.37 5.62
CA LEU A 158 0.43 -9.19 6.13
C LEU A 158 1.35 -8.57 5.07
N PHE A 159 1.34 -9.06 3.84
CA PHE A 159 2.11 -8.47 2.74
C PHE A 159 1.68 -7.03 2.45
N GLY A 160 0.37 -6.75 2.49
CA GLY A 160 -0.16 -5.40 2.43
C GLY A 160 0.43 -4.50 3.52
N LEU A 161 0.36 -4.93 4.78
CA LEU A 161 0.88 -4.18 5.93
C LEU A 161 2.38 -3.93 5.84
N LEU A 162 3.16 -4.94 5.44
CA LEU A 162 4.60 -4.81 5.22
C LEU A 162 4.88 -3.79 4.12
N SER A 163 4.20 -3.89 2.97
CA SER A 163 4.35 -2.94 1.87
C SER A 163 4.03 -1.51 2.31
N LEU A 164 2.97 -1.30 3.10
CA LEU A 164 2.59 0.01 3.61
C LEU A 164 3.61 0.57 4.60
N ARG A 165 4.17 -0.27 5.48
CA ARG A 165 5.22 0.13 6.43
C ARG A 165 6.47 0.61 5.69
N PHE A 166 6.88 -0.07 4.63
CA PHE A 166 8.01 0.35 3.80
C PHE A 166 7.71 1.67 3.06
N LEU A 167 6.49 1.84 2.54
CA LEU A 167 6.06 3.09 1.89
C LEU A 167 6.08 4.29 2.83
N ARG A 168 5.57 4.15 4.07
CA ARG A 168 5.53 5.25 5.06
C ARG A 168 6.91 5.64 5.56
N ARG A 169 7.81 4.67 5.75
CA ARG A 169 9.19 4.93 6.20
C ARG A 169 9.94 5.81 5.18
N SER A 170 9.74 5.54 3.89
CA SER A 170 10.34 6.32 2.81
C SER A 170 9.90 7.79 2.78
N GLU A 171 8.63 8.07 3.11
CA GLU A 171 8.15 9.46 3.15
C GLU A 171 8.66 10.23 4.35
N ARG A 172 8.71 9.58 5.51
CA ARG A 172 9.13 10.23 6.75
C ARG A 172 10.57 10.71 6.64
N SER A 173 11.47 9.92 6.04
CA SER A 173 12.85 10.35 5.78
C SER A 173 12.95 11.54 4.83
N GLN A 174 12.06 11.65 3.84
CA GLN A 174 12.09 12.80 2.92
C GLN A 174 11.71 14.10 3.62
N LYS A 175 10.63 14.08 4.41
CA LYS A 175 10.16 15.27 5.13
C LYS A 175 11.16 15.77 6.18
N LEU A 176 12.03 14.88 6.66
CA LEU A 176 13.08 15.21 7.62
C LEU A 176 14.29 15.87 6.94
N PHE A 177 14.63 15.47 5.71
CA PHE A 177 15.74 16.05 4.94
C PHE A 177 15.35 17.36 4.23
N SER A 178 14.06 17.60 4.03
CA SER A 178 13.54 18.84 3.43
C SER A 178 13.25 19.95 4.46
N ARG A 179 13.78 19.86 5.68
CA ARG A 179 13.68 20.84 6.76
C ARG A 179 15.07 21.26 7.18
#